data_AF-A0A968M5C8-F1
#
_entry.id   AF-A0A968M5C8-F1
#
_cell.length_a   1.000
_cell.length_b   1.000
_cell.length_c   1.000
_cell.angle_alpha   90.00
_cell.angle_beta   90.00
_cell.angle_gamma   90.00
#
_symmetry.space_group_name_H-M   'P 1'
#
loop_
_entity.id
_entity.type
_entity.pdbx_description
1 polymer ?
#
loop_
_entity_poly.entity_id
_entity_poly.type
_entity_poly.pdbx_seq_one_letter_code
_entity_poly.pdbx_strand_id
1 'polypeptide(L)'
;MIQSFFTRIVSTLLLVVLILVGSIQSSPAITFTGDYLSDGQAVIASLRESLGEFETEEAGVAAHEDAKVAIEGFYARYHGPRYTKLQSFTTLRTVFNTLASNYRTERPLRDSQSNRVLQQLSQAEAALQRGR
;
A
#
# COMPACT_ATOMS: atom_id res chain seq x y z
N MET A 1 14.86 3.91 49.45
CA MET A 1 14.21 4.94 48.62
C MET A 1 14.73 5.01 47.17
N ILE A 2 16.01 4.74 46.87
CA ILE A 2 16.58 4.91 45.51
C ILE A 2 16.09 3.85 44.49
N GLN A 3 15.84 2.62 44.92
CA GLN A 3 15.41 1.55 43.99
C GLN A 3 14.03 1.78 43.38
N SER A 4 13.07 2.36 44.13
CA SER A 4 11.75 2.70 43.59
C SER A 4 11.78 3.82 42.56
N PHE A 5 12.78 4.71 42.62
CA PHE A 5 12.96 5.74 41.58
C PHE A 5 13.47 5.13 40.28
N PHE A 6 14.42 4.20 40.35
CA PHE A 6 14.96 3.52 39.17
C PHE A 6 13.88 2.69 38.45
N THR A 7 13.07 1.93 39.20
CA THR A 7 11.98 1.14 38.63
C THR A 7 10.90 2.03 37.98
N ARG A 8 10.61 3.19 38.58
CA ARG A 8 9.65 4.15 38.01
C ARG A 8 10.16 4.75 36.69
N ILE A 9 11.44 5.12 36.62
CA ILE A 9 12.05 5.67 35.41
C ILE A 9 12.03 4.63 34.27
N VAL A 10 12.38 3.38 34.57
CA VAL A 10 12.34 2.28 33.59
C VAL A 10 10.92 2.01 33.10
N SER A 11 9.93 2.04 34.01
CA SER A 11 8.52 1.85 33.64
C SER A 11 7.98 3.01 32.79
N THR A 12 8.35 4.25 33.08
CA THR A 12 7.96 5.40 32.26
C THR A 12 8.63 5.38 30.90
N LEU A 13 9.90 4.96 30.83
CA LEU A 13 10.63 4.82 29.57
C LEU A 13 9.99 3.74 28.70
N LEU A 14 9.62 2.60 29.29
CA LEU A 14 8.93 1.52 28.58
C LEU A 14 7.57 1.97 28.04
N LEU A 15 6.81 2.74 28.84
CA LEU A 15 5.53 3.30 28.43
C LEU A 15 5.71 4.29 27.26
N VAL A 16 6.75 5.13 27.32
CA VAL A 16 7.08 6.07 26.23
C VAL A 16 7.47 5.33 24.96
N VAL A 17 8.25 4.25 25.04
CA VAL A 17 8.59 3.41 23.89
C VAL A 17 7.34 2.72 23.32
N LEU A 18 6.44 2.22 24.16
CA LEU A 18 5.17 1.62 23.71
C LEU A 18 4.24 2.64 23.05
N ILE A 19 4.20 3.88 23.55
CA ILE A 19 3.45 4.98 22.93
C ILE A 19 4.10 5.38 21.60
N LEU A 20 5.44 5.41 21.52
CA LEU A 20 6.17 5.72 20.29
C LEU A 20 5.96 4.66 19.19
N VAL A 21 5.92 3.38 19.56
CA VAL A 21 5.61 2.27 18.64
C VAL A 21 4.13 2.29 18.25
N GLY A 22 3.23 2.70 19.15
CA GLY A 22 1.80 2.88 18.86
C GLY A 22 1.47 4.10 18.00
N SER A 23 2.40 5.05 17.86
CA SER A 23 2.29 6.23 16.99
C SER A 23 2.90 6.05 15.61
N ILE A 24 3.23 4.82 15.21
CA ILE A 24 3.23 4.49 13.79
C ILE A 24 1.76 4.58 13.38
N GLN A 25 1.33 5.79 13.01
CA GLN A 25 0.15 5.98 12.20
C GLN A 25 0.39 5.14 10.95
N SER A 26 -0.05 3.87 10.99
CA SER A 26 -0.46 3.21 9.78
C SER A 26 -1.58 4.09 9.26
N SER A 27 -1.26 4.92 8.26
CA SER A 27 -2.23 5.54 7.36
C SER A 27 -3.36 4.56 7.13
N PRO A 28 -4.63 5.04 7.07
CA PRO A 28 -5.79 4.17 7.18
C PRO A 28 -5.64 3.03 6.18
N ALA A 29 -5.31 1.83 6.69
CA ALA A 29 -5.26 0.63 5.91
C ALA A 29 -6.60 0.58 5.19
N ILE A 30 -6.57 0.66 3.84
CA ILE A 30 -7.77 0.76 3.01
C ILE A 30 -8.82 -0.15 3.63
N THR A 31 -9.89 0.45 4.14
CA THR A 31 -10.90 -0.33 4.85
C THR A 31 -11.71 -1.05 3.78
N PHE A 32 -11.30 -2.29 3.51
CA PHE A 32 -11.91 -3.11 2.48
C PHE A 32 -13.36 -3.43 2.88
N THR A 33 -14.29 -2.94 2.06
CA THR A 33 -15.73 -3.12 2.26
C THR A 33 -16.17 -4.55 1.94
N GLY A 34 -15.37 -5.29 1.16
CA GLY A 34 -15.75 -6.59 0.63
C GLY A 34 -16.45 -6.54 -0.72
N ASP A 35 -16.69 -5.34 -1.25
CA ASP A 35 -17.04 -5.16 -2.66
C ASP A 35 -15.77 -5.10 -3.51
N TYR A 36 -15.56 -6.12 -4.33
CA TYR A 36 -14.40 -6.23 -5.21
C TYR A 36 -14.22 -5.02 -6.13
N LEU A 37 -15.32 -4.42 -6.59
CA LEU A 37 -15.27 -3.31 -7.53
C LEU A 37 -14.84 -2.02 -6.81
N SER A 38 -15.51 -1.67 -5.71
CA SER A 38 -15.15 -0.51 -4.89
C SER A 38 -13.73 -0.63 -4.33
N ASP A 39 -13.40 -1.79 -3.76
CA ASP A 39 -12.09 -2.06 -3.18
C ASP A 39 -10.98 -2.04 -4.26
N GLY A 40 -11.26 -2.58 -5.45
CA GLY A 40 -10.32 -2.54 -6.57
C GLY A 40 -10.08 -1.12 -7.11
N GLN A 41 -11.10 -0.28 -7.15
CA GLN A 41 -10.97 1.14 -7.50
C GLN A 41 -10.13 1.91 -6.48
N ALA A 42 -10.35 1.67 -5.18
CA ALA A 42 -9.57 2.29 -4.12
C ALA A 42 -8.08 1.94 -4.23
N VAL A 43 -7.75 0.68 -4.52
CA VAL A 43 -6.36 0.24 -4.73
C VAL A 43 -5.74 0.90 -5.96
N ILE A 44 -6.49 0.99 -7.06
CA ILE A 44 -6.01 1.69 -8.28
C ILE A 44 -5.75 3.17 -7.99
N ALA A 45 -6.62 3.84 -7.24
CA ALA A 45 -6.44 5.24 -6.88
C ALA A 45 -5.17 5.45 -6.06
N SER A 46 -4.96 4.63 -5.01
CA SER A 46 -3.74 4.65 -4.19
C SER A 46 -2.48 4.38 -5.01
N LEU A 47 -2.54 3.45 -5.97
CA LEU A 47 -1.44 3.17 -6.90
C LEU A 47 -1.11 4.35 -7.81
N ARG A 48 -2.12 5.09 -8.29
CA ARG A 48 -1.90 6.28 -9.12
C ARG A 48 -1.31 7.42 -8.31
N GLU A 49 -1.79 7.60 -7.08
CA GLU A 49 -1.24 8.58 -6.14
C GLU A 49 0.23 8.28 -5.85
N SER A 50 0.57 7.01 -5.60
CA SER A 50 1.96 6.55 -5.40
C SER A 50 2.89 6.83 -6.58
N LEU A 51 2.35 7.07 -7.79
CA LEU A 51 3.10 7.36 -9.01
C LEU A 51 3.11 8.85 -9.37
N GLY A 52 2.45 9.69 -8.58
CA GLY A 52 2.41 11.14 -8.77
C GLY A 52 3.71 11.83 -8.41
N GLU A 53 3.72 13.16 -8.56
CA GLU A 53 4.78 14.01 -8.03
C GLU A 53 4.52 14.31 -6.55
N PHE A 54 5.55 14.14 -5.72
CA PHE A 54 5.52 14.43 -4.29
C PHE A 54 6.35 15.67 -3.98
N GLU A 55 5.88 16.48 -3.03
CA GLU A 55 6.60 17.68 -2.59
C GLU A 55 7.85 17.33 -1.76
N THR A 56 7.88 16.17 -1.09
CA THR A 56 9.00 15.69 -0.28
C THR A 56 9.30 14.21 -0.52
N GLU A 57 10.54 13.80 -0.24
CA GLU A 57 10.97 12.41 -0.33
C GLU A 57 10.24 11.53 0.70
N GLU A 58 10.01 12.03 1.93
CA GLU A 58 9.26 11.27 2.94
C GLU A 58 7.81 11.02 2.52
N ALA A 59 7.17 11.98 1.85
CA ALA A 59 5.80 11.82 1.35
C ALA A 59 5.72 10.76 0.25
N GLY A 60 6.72 10.71 -0.65
CA GLY A 60 6.81 9.67 -1.67
C GLY A 60 6.99 8.28 -1.07
N VAL A 61 7.91 8.14 -0.10
CA VAL A 61 8.13 6.86 0.61
C VAL A 61 6.85 6.39 1.32
N ALA A 62 6.14 7.29 2.01
CA ALA A 62 4.88 6.98 2.67
C ALA A 62 3.81 6.50 1.66
N ALA A 63 3.63 7.22 0.56
CA ALA A 63 2.67 6.85 -0.48
C ALA A 63 2.98 5.49 -1.13
N HIS A 64 4.27 5.15 -1.28
CA HIS A 64 4.68 3.85 -1.78
C HIS A 64 4.39 2.70 -0.80
N GLU A 65 4.67 2.87 0.49
CA GLU A 65 4.32 1.86 1.49
C GLU A 65 2.79 1.71 1.64
N ASP A 66 2.04 2.81 1.56
CA ASP A 66 0.57 2.77 1.59
C ASP A 66 0.00 1.99 0.40
N ALA A 67 0.53 2.22 -0.81
CA ALA A 67 0.14 1.45 -1.99
C ALA A 67 0.47 -0.04 -1.87
N LYS A 68 1.62 -0.38 -1.26
CA LYS A 68 2.00 -1.78 -1.02
C LYS A 68 1.05 -2.46 -0.03
N VAL A 69 0.73 -1.80 1.08
CA VAL A 69 -0.23 -2.29 2.08
C VAL A 69 -1.62 -2.47 1.47
N ALA A 70 -2.08 -1.49 0.68
CA ALA A 70 -3.34 -1.56 -0.07
C ALA A 70 -3.41 -2.81 -0.96
N ILE A 71 -2.33 -3.09 -1.68
CA ILE A 71 -2.28 -4.23 -2.59
C ILE A 71 -2.22 -5.55 -1.84
N GLU A 72 -1.40 -5.64 -0.79
CA GLU A 72 -1.33 -6.84 0.05
C GLU A 72 -2.67 -7.15 0.69
N GLY A 73 -3.38 -6.13 1.20
CA GLY A 73 -4.72 -6.28 1.76
C GLY A 73 -5.75 -6.73 0.72
N PHE A 74 -5.68 -6.18 -0.49
CA PHE A 74 -6.54 -6.60 -1.60
C PHE A 74 -6.30 -8.06 -1.99
N TYR A 75 -5.03 -8.49 -2.13
CA TYR A 75 -4.70 -9.89 -2.42
C TYR A 75 -5.10 -10.82 -1.28
N ALA A 76 -4.85 -10.42 -0.04
CA ALA A 76 -5.23 -11.20 1.14
C ALA A 76 -6.74 -11.43 1.19
N ARG A 77 -7.55 -10.45 0.78
CA ARG A 77 -9.01 -10.60 0.75
C ARG A 77 -9.53 -11.33 -0.49
N TYR A 78 -8.95 -11.07 -1.67
CA TYR A 78 -9.46 -11.54 -2.96
C TYR A 78 -8.64 -12.68 -3.59
N HIS A 79 -8.07 -13.59 -2.80
CA HIS A 79 -7.21 -14.69 -3.29
C HIS A 79 -7.95 -15.93 -3.84
N GLY A 80 -9.29 -15.92 -3.91
CA GLY A 80 -10.08 -17.09 -4.30
C GLY A 80 -10.11 -17.38 -5.83
N PRO A 81 -10.42 -18.63 -6.26
CA PRO A 81 -10.49 -19.04 -7.67
C PRO A 81 -11.53 -18.26 -8.49
N ARG A 82 -12.47 -17.58 -7.82
CA ARG A 82 -13.44 -16.65 -8.41
C ARG A 82 -12.76 -15.39 -8.96
N TYR A 83 -11.75 -14.88 -8.27
CA TYR A 83 -11.09 -13.60 -8.59
C TYR A 83 -9.81 -13.81 -9.38
N THR A 84 -9.07 -14.90 -9.13
CA THR A 84 -7.80 -15.17 -9.82
C THR A 84 -7.94 -15.40 -11.33
N LYS A 85 -9.15 -15.71 -11.82
CA LYS A 85 -9.46 -15.82 -13.25
C LYS A 85 -9.85 -14.49 -13.89
N LEU A 86 -10.07 -13.45 -13.09
CA LEU A 86 -10.41 -12.13 -13.60
C LEU A 86 -9.19 -11.48 -14.23
N GLN A 87 -9.41 -10.92 -15.41
CA GLN A 87 -8.42 -10.15 -16.14
C GLN A 87 -8.01 -8.91 -15.33
N SER A 88 -8.95 -8.24 -14.66
CA SER A 88 -8.64 -7.14 -13.74
C SER A 88 -7.63 -7.55 -12.66
N PHE A 89 -7.90 -8.64 -11.94
CA PHE A 89 -7.04 -9.15 -10.88
C PHE A 89 -5.64 -9.50 -11.39
N THR A 90 -5.57 -10.21 -12.52
CA THR A 90 -4.29 -10.62 -13.13
C THR A 90 -3.47 -9.42 -13.61
N THR A 91 -4.15 -8.39 -14.12
CA THR A 91 -3.52 -7.14 -14.57
C THR A 91 -2.96 -6.37 -13.38
N LEU A 92 -3.75 -6.20 -12.31
CA LEU A 92 -3.29 -5.60 -11.05
C LEU A 92 -2.07 -6.34 -10.49
N ARG A 93 -2.03 -7.67 -10.62
CA ARG A 93 -0.90 -8.48 -10.12
C ARG A 93 0.37 -8.24 -10.91
N THR A 94 0.22 -8.08 -12.21
CA THR A 94 1.33 -7.76 -13.11
C THR A 94 1.88 -6.37 -12.82
N VAL A 95 1.00 -5.39 -12.66
CA VAL A 95 1.35 -4.01 -12.29
C VAL A 95 2.09 -4.00 -10.95
N PHE A 96 1.54 -4.68 -9.94
CA PHE A 96 2.17 -4.77 -8.62
C PHE A 96 3.56 -5.39 -8.68
N ASN A 97 3.74 -6.52 -9.35
CA ASN A 97 5.05 -7.16 -9.46
C ASN A 97 6.08 -6.24 -10.16
N THR A 98 5.62 -5.43 -11.12
CA THR A 98 6.46 -4.44 -11.80
C THR A 98 6.88 -3.31 -10.85
N LEU A 99 5.95 -2.82 -10.03
CA LEU A 99 6.20 -1.79 -9.02
C LEU A 99 7.10 -2.29 -7.88
N ALA A 100 6.76 -3.45 -7.30
CA ALA A 100 7.52 -4.09 -6.23
C ALA A 100 8.97 -4.42 -6.64
N SER A 101 9.19 -4.82 -7.89
CA SER A 101 10.53 -5.02 -8.42
C SER A 101 11.34 -3.73 -8.48
N ASN A 102 10.69 -2.57 -8.66
CA ASN A 102 11.37 -1.28 -8.75
C ASN A 102 11.63 -0.66 -7.37
N TYR A 103 10.68 -0.79 -6.44
CA TYR A 103 10.86 -0.31 -5.05
C TYR A 103 12.04 -0.97 -4.35
N ARG A 104 12.34 -2.24 -4.68
CA ARG A 104 13.54 -2.94 -4.17
C ARG A 104 14.88 -2.34 -4.64
N THR A 105 14.87 -1.55 -5.70
CA THR A 105 16.08 -0.97 -6.31
C THR A 105 16.31 0.49 -5.96
N GLU A 106 15.43 1.13 -5.17
CA GLU A 106 15.51 2.54 -4.72
C GLU A 106 15.81 3.55 -5.85
N ARG A 107 15.49 3.18 -7.10
CA ARG A 107 15.71 4.02 -8.28
C ARG A 107 14.38 4.60 -8.74
N PRO A 108 14.32 5.91 -9.05
CA PRO A 108 13.12 6.50 -9.63
C PRO A 108 12.78 5.78 -10.94
N LEU A 109 11.50 5.46 -11.11
CA LEU A 109 10.97 4.87 -12.33
C LEU A 109 11.32 5.76 -13.52
N ARG A 110 11.78 5.16 -14.62
CA ARG A 110 11.93 5.91 -15.88
C ARG A 110 10.54 6.28 -16.39
N ASP A 111 10.38 7.48 -16.95
CA ASP A 111 9.10 8.02 -17.45
C ASP A 111 8.33 7.05 -18.37
N SER A 112 9.03 6.26 -19.18
CA SER A 112 8.43 5.24 -20.06
C SER A 112 7.82 4.05 -19.32
N GLN A 113 8.40 3.68 -18.17
CA GLN A 113 7.87 2.61 -17.31
C GLN A 113 6.66 3.10 -16.52
N SER A 114 6.72 4.31 -15.97
CA SER A 114 5.58 4.95 -15.29
C SER A 114 4.36 5.06 -16.22
N ASN A 115 4.56 5.54 -17.45
CA ASN A 115 3.49 5.62 -18.45
C ASN A 115 2.88 4.25 -18.78
N ARG A 116 3.70 3.20 -18.88
CA ARG A 116 3.21 1.84 -19.12
C ARG A 116 2.40 1.31 -17.94
N VAL A 117 2.83 1.58 -16.71
CA VAL A 117 2.09 1.19 -15.50
C VAL A 117 0.75 1.92 -15.44
N LEU A 118 0.72 3.23 -15.71
CA LEU A 118 -0.52 4.01 -15.76
C LEU A 118 -1.49 3.48 -16.83
N GLN A 119 -0.97 3.07 -17.99
CA GLN A 119 -1.78 2.46 -19.04
C GLN A 119 -2.37 1.10 -18.59
N GLN A 120 -1.58 0.27 -17.91
CA GLN A 120 -2.05 -1.01 -17.37
C GLN A 120 -3.08 -0.82 -16.25
N LEU A 121 -2.91 0.19 -15.39
CA LEU A 121 -3.90 0.56 -14.38
C LEU A 121 -5.22 0.97 -15.01
N SER A 122 -5.19 1.78 -16.07
CA SER A 122 -6.39 2.17 -16.81
C SER A 122 -7.09 0.95 -17.45
N GLN A 123 -6.33 -0.01 -17.97
CA GLN A 123 -6.91 -1.27 -18.48
C GLN A 123 -7.53 -2.10 -17.37
N ALA A 124 -6.89 -2.19 -16.20
CA ALA A 124 -7.41 -2.89 -15.03
C ALA A 124 -8.72 -2.26 -14.52
N GLU A 125 -8.77 -0.92 -14.47
CA GLU A 125 -9.96 -0.16 -14.10
C GLU A 125 -11.13 -0.42 -15.06
N ALA A 126 -10.86 -0.39 -16.38
CA ALA A 126 -11.87 -0.71 -17.38
C ALA A 126 -12.34 -2.17 -17.32
N ALA A 127 -11.48 -3.10 -16.91
CA ALA A 127 -11.85 -4.50 -16.70
C ALA A 127 -12.69 -4.69 -15.43
N LEU A 128 -12.33 -3.99 -14.34
CA LEU A 128 -13.09 -3.93 -13.08
C LEU A 128 -14.52 -3.44 -13.32
N GLN A 129 -14.69 -2.31 -14.02
CA GLN A 129 -16.00 -1.76 -14.35
C GLN A 129 -16.86 -2.71 -15.19
N ARG A 130 -16.22 -3.57 -15.99
CA ARG A 130 -16.90 -4.60 -16.80
C ARG A 130 -17.14 -5.91 -16.04
N GLY A 131 -16.71 -6.01 -14.78
CA GLY A 131 -16.83 -7.20 -13.94
C GLY A 131 -15.97 -8.38 -14.43
N ARG A 132 -14.85 -8.10 -15.12
CA ARG A 132 -14.00 -9.10 -15.76
C ARG A 132 -12.56 -9.09 -15.27
#